data_AF-A0A517W2N8-F1
#
_entry.id   AF-A0A517W2N8-F1
#
_cell.length_a   1.000
_cell.length_b   1.000
_cell.length_c   1.000
_cell.angle_alpha   90.00
_cell.angle_beta   90.00
_cell.angle_gamma   90.00
#
_symmetry.space_group_name_H-M   'P 1'
#
loop_
_entity.id
_entity.type
_entity.pdbx_description
1 polymer ?
#
loop_
_entity_poly.entity_id
_entity_poly.type
_entity_poly.pdbx_seq_one_letter_code
_entity_poly.pdbx_strand_id
1 'polypeptide(L)'
;MARWLKIPSKQKRQMEDVPEPYEIVCVCGVGLSGYRRKTPYRHACQQCDEIYFILPRNSYPAPKAKKKKKQLPTQKQVSEYFLNTSFVTQLREKRKQKQASRKQQDVRPEVAASPKLSPFELPTPSSRLITPFRAVLSGIVLIIGLTGYGIIHSRNLERATDTLKTATEAGETFLKQGDLIAANSAYLEAFEALEILGRTDQRANEIRQTSRELQSITSQAVSPVFEIAEEAASQIKQSDVDSWAALFDVRYADTWMIFETTLTPVAVESEAEPPRFRLNLPIILDEYQLNLELTAPSFSEYLKQHPGQPLIFAAQIDSFHQDAEQPGTGIILLNGKTAFLWSHLNLYEQLGIEFDEFHNRDQIEGILNQQTQYLGMSK
;
A
#
# COMPACT_ATOMS: atom_id res chain seq x y z
N MET A 1 -4.81 25.23 -49.00
CA MET A 1 -6.05 25.99 -48.70
C MET A 1 -6.74 25.36 -47.50
N ALA A 2 -6.62 25.99 -46.33
CA ALA A 2 -7.04 25.48 -45.04
C ALA A 2 -8.57 25.52 -44.86
N ARG A 3 -9.20 24.34 -44.68
CA ARG A 3 -10.65 24.16 -44.56
C ARG A 3 -11.12 23.88 -43.12
N TRP A 4 -10.35 24.30 -42.11
CA TRP A 4 -10.59 23.96 -40.70
C TRP A 4 -11.08 25.12 -39.81
N LEU A 5 -11.15 26.35 -40.32
CA LEU A 5 -11.75 27.49 -39.61
C LEU A 5 -13.22 27.67 -40.03
N LYS A 6 -14.08 26.73 -39.64
CA LYS A 6 -15.54 26.99 -39.64
C LYS A 6 -15.89 27.67 -38.32
N ILE A 7 -16.02 28.99 -38.38
CA ILE A 7 -16.60 29.82 -37.32
C ILE A 7 -17.98 29.23 -37.00
N PRO A 8 -18.25 28.73 -35.78
CA PRO A 8 -19.58 28.25 -35.43
C PRO A 8 -20.55 29.44 -35.51
N SER A 9 -21.66 29.19 -36.21
CA SER A 9 -22.69 30.17 -36.51
C SER A 9 -23.19 30.87 -35.25
N LYS A 10 -23.37 32.19 -35.35
CA LYS A 10 -23.94 33.09 -34.33
C LYS A 10 -25.29 32.63 -33.76
N GLN A 11 -25.93 31.65 -34.40
CA GLN A 11 -27.22 31.09 -34.04
C GLN A 11 -27.21 30.25 -32.74
N LYS A 12 -26.05 29.77 -32.28
CA LYS A 12 -25.96 29.02 -31.00
C LYS A 12 -25.80 29.91 -29.76
N ARG A 13 -25.58 31.22 -29.92
CA ARG A 13 -25.49 32.17 -28.80
C ARG A 13 -26.85 32.69 -28.31
N GLN A 14 -27.93 32.47 -29.05
CA GLN A 14 -29.26 32.95 -28.66
C GLN A 14 -30.06 32.01 -27.75
N MET A 15 -29.48 30.90 -27.30
CA MET A 15 -30.07 30.08 -26.23
C MET A 15 -29.59 30.63 -24.88
N GLU A 16 -29.83 31.93 -24.67
CA GLU A 16 -29.41 32.70 -23.49
C GLU A 16 -30.65 33.07 -22.66
N ASP A 17 -30.46 32.97 -21.34
CA ASP A 17 -31.25 33.60 -20.28
C ASP A 17 -32.64 33.04 -19.93
N VAL A 18 -32.72 31.74 -19.65
CA VAL A 18 -33.68 31.27 -18.63
C VAL A 18 -33.07 31.54 -17.25
N PRO A 19 -33.68 32.38 -16.39
CA PRO A 19 -33.15 32.69 -15.08
C PRO A 19 -33.29 31.49 -14.15
N GLU A 20 -32.19 31.07 -13.51
CA GLU A 20 -32.18 29.94 -12.56
C GLU A 20 -32.48 30.49 -11.16
N PRO A 21 -33.66 30.18 -10.57
CA PRO A 21 -34.01 30.66 -9.25
C PRO A 21 -33.18 29.95 -8.18
N TYR A 22 -32.97 30.60 -7.04
CA TYR A 22 -32.48 29.99 -5.82
C TYR A 22 -33.40 30.33 -4.66
N GLU A 23 -33.40 29.45 -3.66
CA GLU A 23 -34.07 29.63 -2.38
C GLU A 23 -33.09 29.17 -1.29
N ILE A 24 -32.76 30.07 -0.36
CA ILE A 24 -31.82 29.82 0.74
C ILE A 24 -32.50 30.32 2.02
N VAL A 25 -32.38 29.58 3.11
CA VAL A 25 -32.91 29.99 4.41
C VAL A 25 -31.81 30.72 5.18
N CYS A 26 -32.11 31.94 5.63
CA CYS A 26 -31.21 32.73 6.46
C CYS A 26 -31.14 32.19 7.89
N VAL A 27 -30.09 32.51 8.66
CA VAL A 27 -29.94 32.14 10.08
C VAL A 27 -31.10 32.66 10.93
N CYS A 28 -31.68 33.81 10.57
CA CYS A 28 -32.87 34.35 11.23
C CYS A 28 -34.19 33.64 10.86
N GLY A 29 -34.16 32.62 10.01
CA GLY A 29 -35.32 31.84 9.57
C GLY A 29 -36.07 32.41 8.36
N VAL A 30 -35.67 33.58 7.83
CA VAL A 30 -36.30 34.18 6.64
C VAL A 30 -35.81 33.50 5.37
N GLY A 31 -36.74 33.17 4.47
CA GLY A 31 -36.43 32.66 3.13
C GLY A 31 -35.94 33.77 2.20
N LEU A 32 -34.73 33.59 1.65
CA LEU A 32 -34.15 34.45 0.63
C LEU A 32 -34.33 33.79 -0.74
N SER A 33 -35.04 34.45 -1.64
CA SER A 33 -35.22 33.99 -3.02
C SER A 33 -34.70 35.02 -4.03
N GLY A 34 -34.28 34.54 -5.20
CA GLY A 34 -33.77 35.39 -6.27
C GLY A 34 -33.31 34.58 -7.47
N TYR A 35 -32.63 35.24 -8.40
CA TYR A 35 -32.12 34.61 -9.63
C TYR A 35 -30.61 34.65 -9.68
N ARG A 36 -29.99 33.52 -10.03
CA ARG A 36 -28.54 33.42 -10.19
C ARG A 36 -28.07 34.22 -11.41
N ARG A 37 -27.02 35.03 -11.21
CA ARG A 37 -26.38 35.84 -12.26
C ARG A 37 -25.20 35.09 -12.88
N LYS A 38 -24.67 35.61 -14.00
CA LYS A 38 -23.45 35.09 -14.63
C LYS A 38 -22.21 35.28 -13.74
N THR A 39 -22.19 36.32 -12.92
CA THR A 39 -21.15 36.60 -11.92
C THR A 39 -21.67 36.33 -10.52
N PRO A 40 -20.80 35.89 -9.59
CA PRO A 40 -21.18 35.78 -8.18
C PRO A 40 -21.58 37.16 -7.64
N TYR A 41 -22.49 37.18 -6.67
CA TYR A 41 -22.87 38.40 -5.95
C TYR A 41 -23.31 38.08 -4.53
N ARG A 42 -23.37 39.13 -3.71
CA ARG A 42 -23.76 39.06 -2.30
C ARG A 42 -25.22 39.47 -2.13
N HIS A 43 -25.99 38.69 -1.40
CA HIS A 43 -27.39 38.97 -1.05
C HIS A 43 -27.50 39.13 0.47
N ALA A 44 -27.79 40.35 0.93
CA ALA A 44 -27.98 40.64 2.35
C ALA A 44 -29.41 40.34 2.78
N CYS A 45 -29.60 39.70 3.93
CA CYS A 45 -30.91 39.50 4.52
C CYS A 45 -31.47 40.84 5.04
N GLN A 46 -32.71 41.18 4.71
CA GLN A 46 -33.33 42.44 5.17
C GLN A 46 -33.64 42.49 6.67
N GLN A 47 -33.61 41.35 7.38
CA GLN A 47 -34.00 41.27 8.78
C GLN A 47 -32.83 41.21 9.76
N CYS A 48 -31.71 40.59 9.37
CA CYS A 48 -30.54 40.46 10.23
C CYS A 48 -29.24 40.96 9.58
N ASP A 49 -29.31 41.57 8.39
CA ASP A 49 -28.18 42.09 7.61
C ASP A 49 -27.05 41.08 7.29
N GLU A 50 -27.28 39.79 7.53
CA GLU A 50 -26.32 38.73 7.24
C GLU A 50 -26.16 38.55 5.73
N ILE A 51 -24.92 38.42 5.27
CA ILE A 51 -24.56 38.48 3.84
C ILE A 51 -24.31 37.07 3.29
N TYR A 52 -25.14 36.66 2.33
CA TYR A 52 -25.01 35.37 1.66
C TYR A 52 -24.30 35.50 0.31
N PHE A 53 -23.34 34.62 0.07
CA PHE A 53 -22.65 34.55 -1.22
C PHE A 53 -23.44 33.64 -2.19
N ILE A 54 -24.00 34.24 -3.24
CA ILE A 54 -24.76 33.51 -4.26
C ILE A 54 -23.82 33.08 -5.38
N LEU A 55 -23.71 31.76 -5.56
CA LEU A 55 -22.90 31.17 -6.62
C LEU A 55 -23.40 31.62 -8.01
N PRO A 56 -22.48 31.79 -8.98
CA PRO A 56 -22.87 32.09 -10.35
C PRO A 56 -23.65 30.91 -10.94
N ARG A 57 -24.40 31.20 -11.98
CA ARG A 57 -25.07 30.17 -12.80
C ARG A 57 -24.06 29.12 -13.27
N ASN A 58 -24.46 27.85 -13.26
CA ASN A 58 -23.60 26.77 -13.76
C ASN A 58 -23.26 27.00 -15.24
N SER A 59 -22.00 27.33 -15.52
CA SER A 59 -21.47 27.57 -16.87
C SER A 59 -21.14 26.28 -17.62
N TYR A 60 -21.20 25.12 -16.96
CA TYR A 60 -20.93 23.85 -17.59
C TYR A 60 -22.17 23.30 -18.32
N PRO A 61 -22.01 22.80 -19.56
CA PRO A 61 -23.11 22.17 -20.27
C PRO A 61 -23.59 20.95 -19.47
N ALA A 62 -24.91 20.78 -19.36
CA ALA A 62 -25.49 19.61 -18.72
C ALA A 62 -24.87 18.34 -19.31
N PRO A 63 -24.46 17.36 -18.47
CA PRO A 63 -23.84 16.14 -18.94
C PRO A 63 -24.80 15.44 -19.92
N LYS A 64 -24.31 15.15 -21.13
CA LYS A 64 -25.11 14.45 -22.14
C LYS A 64 -25.63 13.15 -21.54
N ALA A 65 -26.94 12.94 -21.58
CA ALA A 65 -27.57 11.74 -21.07
C ALA A 65 -26.82 10.50 -21.60
N LYS A 66 -26.27 9.70 -20.68
CA LYS A 66 -25.55 8.47 -21.04
C LYS A 66 -26.51 7.58 -21.83
N LYS A 67 -26.15 7.20 -23.05
CA LYS A 67 -26.87 6.16 -23.80
C LYS A 67 -26.97 4.93 -22.91
N LYS A 68 -28.18 4.35 -22.78
CA LYS A 68 -28.44 3.14 -21.98
C LYS A 68 -27.32 2.12 -22.22
N LYS A 69 -26.51 1.84 -21.20
CA LYS A 69 -25.52 0.76 -21.24
C LYS A 69 -26.27 -0.53 -21.55
N LYS A 70 -25.83 -1.29 -22.56
CA LYS A 70 -26.25 -2.69 -22.75
C LYS A 70 -25.99 -3.43 -21.43
N GLN A 71 -27.01 -4.13 -20.93
CA GLN A 71 -26.90 -4.96 -19.73
C GLN A 71 -25.71 -5.90 -19.88
N LEU A 72 -24.76 -5.83 -18.95
CA LEU A 72 -23.73 -6.85 -18.83
C LEU A 72 -24.41 -8.17 -18.37
N PRO A 73 -23.98 -9.32 -18.90
CA PRO A 73 -24.58 -10.60 -18.58
C PRO A 73 -24.40 -10.93 -17.10
N THR A 74 -25.49 -11.41 -16.49
CA THR A 74 -25.56 -11.78 -15.08
C THR A 74 -24.50 -12.83 -14.73
N GLN A 75 -23.92 -12.72 -13.53
CA GLN A 75 -22.82 -13.52 -12.96
C GLN A 75 -22.95 -15.05 -13.16
N LYS A 76 -24.17 -15.56 -13.36
CA LYS A 76 -24.46 -16.97 -13.67
C LYS A 76 -23.92 -17.44 -15.03
N GLN A 77 -23.88 -16.57 -16.06
CA GLN A 77 -23.36 -16.94 -17.38
C GLN A 77 -21.83 -17.01 -17.40
N VAL A 78 -21.17 -16.25 -16.53
CA VAL A 78 -19.71 -16.28 -16.38
C VAL A 78 -19.27 -17.60 -15.71
N SER A 79 -20.00 -18.08 -14.69
CA SER A 79 -19.71 -19.37 -14.06
C SER A 79 -19.89 -20.56 -15.01
N GLU A 80 -20.88 -20.53 -15.91
CA GLU A 80 -21.06 -21.61 -16.90
C GLU A 80 -19.96 -21.62 -17.98
N TYR A 81 -19.42 -20.45 -18.33
CA TYR A 81 -18.30 -20.37 -19.27
C TYR A 81 -16.98 -20.87 -18.67
N PHE A 82 -16.71 -20.62 -17.39
CA PHE A 82 -15.50 -21.13 -16.73
C PHE A 82 -15.58 -22.63 -16.44
N LEU A 83 -16.75 -23.17 -16.11
CA LEU A 83 -16.91 -24.60 -15.82
C LEU A 83 -16.87 -25.51 -17.05
N ASN A 84 -17.13 -24.97 -18.25
CA ASN A 84 -17.11 -25.71 -19.51
C ASN A 84 -15.84 -25.52 -20.34
N THR A 85 -14.80 -24.87 -19.80
CA THR A 85 -13.50 -24.83 -20.48
C THR A 85 -12.87 -26.23 -20.53
N SER A 86 -12.39 -26.62 -21.72
CA SER A 86 -11.80 -27.93 -22.04
C SER A 86 -10.64 -28.33 -21.11
N PHE A 87 -10.05 -27.37 -20.40
CA PHE A 87 -9.00 -27.60 -19.42
C PHE A 87 -9.53 -28.22 -18.11
N VAL A 88 -10.73 -27.82 -17.66
CA VAL A 88 -11.34 -28.32 -16.41
C VAL A 88 -11.88 -29.73 -16.60
N THR A 89 -12.41 -30.05 -17.79
CA THR A 89 -12.87 -31.41 -18.13
C THR A 89 -11.70 -32.41 -18.16
N GLN A 90 -10.57 -32.05 -18.77
CA GLN A 90 -9.35 -32.88 -18.78
C GLN A 90 -8.79 -33.15 -17.38
N LEU A 91 -8.82 -32.16 -16.49
CA LEU A 91 -8.37 -32.34 -15.10
C LEU A 91 -9.31 -33.26 -14.29
N ARG A 92 -10.62 -33.20 -14.56
CA ARG A 92 -11.62 -34.05 -13.90
C ARG A 92 -11.51 -35.52 -14.35
N GLU A 93 -11.19 -35.76 -15.62
CA GLU A 93 -10.91 -37.11 -16.15
C GLU A 93 -9.62 -37.69 -15.57
N LYS A 94 -8.54 -36.90 -15.48
CA LYS A 94 -7.28 -37.34 -14.84
C LYS A 94 -7.47 -37.71 -13.37
N ARG A 95 -8.32 -37.00 -12.63
CA ARG A 95 -8.65 -37.35 -11.23
C ARG A 95 -9.47 -38.62 -11.11
N LYS A 96 -10.42 -38.87 -12.02
CA LYS A 96 -11.22 -40.12 -12.05
C LYS A 96 -10.36 -41.34 -12.39
N GLN A 97 -9.43 -41.23 -13.35
CA GLN A 97 -8.48 -42.32 -13.65
C GLN A 97 -7.58 -42.66 -12.45
N LYS A 98 -7.11 -41.65 -11.71
CA LYS A 98 -6.25 -41.85 -10.53
C LYS A 98 -6.99 -42.44 -9.33
N GLN A 99 -8.32 -42.24 -9.23
CA GLN A 99 -9.15 -42.89 -8.20
C GLN A 99 -9.55 -44.31 -8.59
N ALA A 100 -9.77 -44.59 -9.88
CA ALA A 100 -10.05 -45.95 -10.36
C ALA A 100 -8.84 -46.89 -10.16
N SER A 101 -7.62 -46.41 -10.41
CA SER A 101 -6.39 -47.18 -10.18
C SER A 101 -6.12 -47.47 -8.70
N ARG A 102 -6.64 -46.65 -7.78
CA ARG A 102 -6.44 -46.84 -6.32
C ARG A 102 -7.45 -47.80 -5.70
N LYS A 103 -8.60 -48.02 -6.34
CA LYS A 103 -9.68 -48.90 -5.83
C LYS A 103 -9.55 -50.36 -6.25
N GLN A 104 -8.63 -50.67 -7.16
CA GLN A 104 -8.33 -52.05 -7.61
C GLN A 104 -7.24 -52.75 -6.80
N GLN A 105 -6.64 -52.09 -5.81
CA GLN A 105 -5.51 -52.63 -5.03
C GLN A 105 -5.88 -53.07 -3.61
N ASP A 106 -7.15 -52.96 -3.20
CA ASP A 106 -7.65 -53.29 -1.85
C ASP A 106 -8.77 -54.34 -1.87
N VAL A 107 -8.55 -55.46 -2.58
CA VAL A 107 -9.37 -56.68 -2.39
C VAL A 107 -8.44 -57.81 -1.99
N ARG A 108 -8.35 -58.02 -0.68
CA ARG A 108 -7.67 -59.13 0.00
C ARG A 108 -8.67 -60.29 0.11
N PRO A 109 -8.36 -61.51 -0.37
CA PRO A 109 -9.15 -62.68 -0.03
C PRO A 109 -8.61 -63.33 1.25
N GLU A 110 -9.55 -63.63 2.14
CA GLU A 110 -9.44 -64.43 3.35
C GLU A 110 -9.68 -65.90 2.99
N VAL A 111 -8.70 -66.78 3.19
CA VAL A 111 -8.92 -68.23 3.28
C VAL A 111 -7.91 -68.82 4.29
N ALA A 112 -8.45 -69.50 5.29
CA ALA A 112 -7.72 -70.32 6.24
C ALA A 112 -7.56 -71.77 5.74
N ALA A 113 -6.43 -72.38 6.14
CA ALA A 113 -6.19 -73.81 6.43
C ALA A 113 -4.93 -74.37 5.74
N SER A 114 -3.95 -74.70 6.58
CA SER A 114 -2.76 -75.54 6.33
C SER A 114 -3.20 -77.02 6.18
N PRO A 115 -2.36 -78.02 5.76
CA PRO A 115 -0.90 -78.10 6.02
C PRO A 115 0.00 -78.86 5.01
N LYS A 116 1.29 -78.91 5.38
CA LYS A 116 2.39 -79.85 5.01
C LYS A 116 3.43 -79.37 4.00
N LEU A 117 4.51 -78.82 4.57
CA LEU A 117 5.92 -79.19 4.39
C LEU A 117 6.38 -79.67 2.99
N SER A 118 7.16 -78.82 2.30
CA SER A 118 8.37 -79.25 1.59
C SER A 118 9.40 -78.11 1.57
N PRO A 119 10.69 -78.38 1.82
CA PRO A 119 11.71 -77.38 2.05
C PRO A 119 12.45 -77.04 0.75
N PHE A 120 12.04 -75.97 0.08
CA PHE A 120 12.88 -75.33 -0.94
C PHE A 120 12.64 -73.82 -0.86
N GLU A 121 13.45 -73.16 -0.04
CA GLU A 121 13.58 -71.71 -0.03
C GLU A 121 14.27 -71.28 -1.33
N LEU A 122 13.51 -70.69 -2.25
CA LEU A 122 14.06 -69.81 -3.27
C LEU A 122 13.99 -68.38 -2.72
N PRO A 123 15.12 -67.65 -2.61
CA PRO A 123 15.11 -66.29 -2.11
C PRO A 123 14.28 -65.40 -3.04
N THR A 124 13.39 -64.58 -2.46
CA THR A 124 12.65 -63.54 -3.17
C THR A 124 13.63 -62.57 -3.83
N PRO A 125 13.45 -62.18 -5.10
CA PRO A 125 14.29 -61.16 -5.71
C PRO A 125 14.03 -59.85 -4.99
N SER A 126 15.00 -59.44 -4.15
CA SER A 126 15.02 -58.10 -3.57
C SER A 126 14.99 -57.10 -4.72
N SER A 127 13.96 -56.26 -4.74
CA SER A 127 13.82 -55.21 -5.72
C SER A 127 14.97 -54.22 -5.55
N ARG A 128 16.01 -54.34 -6.39
CA ARG A 128 17.03 -53.31 -6.54
C ARG A 128 16.32 -52.07 -7.09
N LEU A 129 15.91 -51.16 -6.20
CA LEU A 129 15.20 -49.91 -6.52
C LEU A 129 15.99 -48.97 -7.45
N ILE A 130 17.26 -49.27 -7.71
CA ILE A 130 18.14 -48.55 -8.62
C ILE A 130 18.60 -49.52 -9.70
N THR A 131 17.80 -49.66 -10.76
CA THR A 131 18.33 -50.17 -12.04
C THR A 131 19.31 -49.13 -12.58
N PRO A 132 20.52 -49.51 -13.03
CA PRO A 132 21.58 -48.57 -13.45
C PRO A 132 21.10 -47.54 -14.48
N PHE A 133 20.15 -47.92 -15.35
CA PHE A 133 19.53 -47.02 -16.32
C PHE A 133 18.78 -45.82 -15.71
N ARG A 134 18.10 -46.01 -14.57
CA ARG A 134 17.36 -44.94 -13.89
C ARG A 134 18.30 -43.92 -13.24
N ALA A 135 19.45 -44.37 -12.74
CA ALA A 135 20.48 -43.48 -12.19
C ALA A 135 21.11 -42.59 -13.27
N VAL A 136 21.38 -43.17 -14.45
CA VAL A 136 21.89 -42.40 -15.60
C VAL A 136 20.87 -41.36 -16.07
N LEU A 137 19.59 -41.75 -16.21
CA LEU A 137 18.53 -40.83 -16.62
C LEU A 137 18.35 -39.67 -15.62
N SER A 138 18.37 -39.96 -14.30
CA SER A 138 18.33 -38.91 -13.28
C SER A 138 19.53 -37.98 -13.35
N GLY A 139 20.72 -38.50 -13.65
CA GLY A 139 21.93 -37.69 -13.83
C GLY A 139 21.79 -36.72 -15.01
N ILE A 140 21.29 -37.19 -16.15
CA ILE A 140 21.06 -36.34 -17.34
C ILE A 140 20.02 -35.26 -17.04
N VAL A 141 18.88 -35.61 -16.43
CA VAL A 141 17.84 -34.64 -16.08
C VAL A 141 18.37 -33.60 -15.09
N LEU A 142 19.18 -34.00 -14.11
CA LEU A 142 19.80 -33.09 -13.15
C LEU A 142 20.76 -32.11 -13.85
N ILE A 143 21.61 -32.60 -14.77
CA ILE A 143 22.53 -31.74 -15.52
C ILE A 143 21.75 -30.74 -16.39
N ILE A 144 20.76 -31.21 -17.16
CA ILE A 144 19.92 -30.33 -18.00
C ILE A 144 19.19 -29.30 -17.13
N GLY A 145 18.67 -29.70 -15.98
CA GLY A 145 18.02 -28.82 -15.02
C GLY A 145 18.96 -27.74 -14.48
N LEU A 146 20.17 -28.12 -14.06
CA LEU A 146 21.18 -27.17 -13.57
C LEU A 146 21.65 -26.21 -14.66
N THR A 147 21.89 -26.69 -15.88
CA THR A 147 22.29 -25.83 -17.01
C THR A 147 21.16 -24.87 -17.40
N GLY A 148 19.92 -25.35 -17.47
CA GLY A 148 18.75 -24.52 -17.75
C GLY A 148 18.55 -23.44 -16.68
N TYR A 149 18.68 -23.81 -15.40
CA TYR A 149 18.64 -22.87 -14.28
C TYR A 149 19.75 -21.81 -14.39
N GLY A 150 20.99 -22.21 -14.68
CA GLY A 150 22.12 -21.29 -14.83
C GLY A 150 21.92 -20.26 -15.95
N ILE A 151 21.38 -20.67 -17.10
CA ILE A 151 21.10 -19.75 -18.22
C ILE A 151 20.01 -18.73 -17.83
N ILE A 152 18.95 -19.17 -17.16
CA ILE A 152 17.86 -18.29 -16.71
C ILE A 152 18.39 -17.32 -15.65
N HIS A 153 19.17 -17.83 -14.68
CA HIS A 153 19.75 -17.02 -13.62
C HIS A 153 20.71 -15.96 -14.18
N SER A 154 21.62 -16.33 -15.09
CA SER A 154 22.54 -15.39 -15.75
C SER A 154 21.80 -14.28 -16.49
N ARG A 155 20.76 -14.63 -17.27
CA ARG A 155 19.94 -13.65 -17.99
C ARG A 155 19.18 -12.72 -17.06
N ASN A 156 18.73 -13.22 -15.91
CA ASN A 156 18.06 -12.39 -14.91
C ASN A 156 19.05 -11.39 -14.29
N LEU A 157 20.30 -11.80 -14.02
CA LEU A 157 21.35 -10.90 -13.53
C LEU A 157 21.74 -9.83 -14.56
N GLU A 158 21.89 -10.20 -15.84
CA GLU A 158 22.16 -9.25 -16.93
C GLU A 158 21.05 -8.20 -17.04
N ARG A 159 19.79 -8.65 -17.11
CA ARG A 159 18.63 -7.75 -17.15
C ARG A 159 18.53 -6.85 -15.93
N ALA A 160 18.77 -7.39 -14.73
CA ALA A 160 18.75 -6.60 -13.51
C ALA A 160 19.86 -5.55 -13.51
N THR A 161 21.04 -5.84 -14.07
CA THR A 161 22.12 -4.86 -14.21
C THR A 161 21.72 -3.71 -15.14
N ASP A 162 21.15 -4.02 -16.30
CA ASP A 162 20.68 -3.01 -17.26
C ASP A 162 19.52 -2.18 -16.69
N THR A 163 18.56 -2.85 -16.02
CA THR A 163 17.40 -2.21 -15.39
C THR A 163 17.87 -1.29 -14.26
N LEU A 164 18.77 -1.75 -13.39
CA LEU A 164 19.31 -0.93 -12.30
C LEU A 164 19.90 0.38 -12.83
N LYS A 165 20.72 0.32 -13.87
CA LYS A 165 21.35 1.51 -14.44
C LYS A 165 20.32 2.46 -15.04
N THR A 166 19.47 1.94 -15.93
CA THR A 166 18.49 2.75 -16.67
C THR A 166 17.43 3.35 -15.75
N ALA A 167 16.91 2.58 -14.79
CA ALA A 167 15.92 3.03 -13.83
C ALA A 167 16.49 4.06 -12.84
N THR A 168 17.74 3.89 -12.38
CA THR A 168 18.39 4.88 -11.52
C THR A 168 18.62 6.20 -12.25
N GLU A 169 19.13 6.16 -13.50
CA GLU A 169 19.31 7.36 -14.33
C GLU A 169 17.97 8.07 -14.58
N ALA A 170 16.91 7.31 -14.89
CA ALA A 170 15.56 7.85 -15.05
C ALA A 170 15.04 8.49 -13.76
N GLY A 171 15.17 7.80 -12.62
CA GLY A 171 14.76 8.30 -11.31
C GLY A 171 15.44 9.62 -10.94
N GLU A 172 16.75 9.72 -11.14
CA GLU A 172 17.50 10.97 -10.91
C GLU A 172 17.01 12.11 -11.82
N THR A 173 16.67 11.82 -13.08
CA THR A 173 16.13 12.84 -13.99
C THR A 173 14.75 13.32 -13.55
N PHE A 174 13.87 12.42 -13.10
CA PHE A 174 12.55 12.80 -12.60
C PHE A 174 12.62 13.58 -11.28
N LEU A 175 13.53 13.21 -10.38
CA LEU A 175 13.79 13.98 -9.16
C LEU A 175 14.21 15.42 -9.47
N LYS A 176 15.12 15.62 -10.44
CA LYS A 176 15.53 16.96 -10.88
C LYS A 176 14.39 17.76 -11.51
N GLN A 177 13.39 17.09 -12.06
CA GLN A 177 12.20 17.71 -12.65
C GLN A 177 11.09 17.96 -11.60
N GLY A 178 11.23 17.44 -10.39
CA GLY A 178 10.19 17.50 -9.35
C GLY A 178 9.02 16.54 -9.58
N ASP A 179 9.14 15.58 -10.50
CA ASP A 179 8.10 14.56 -10.71
C ASP A 179 8.31 13.38 -9.75
N LEU A 180 7.78 13.53 -8.53
CA LEU A 180 7.95 12.56 -7.45
C LEU A 180 7.27 11.22 -7.76
N ILE A 181 6.19 11.22 -8.55
CA ILE A 181 5.45 10.00 -8.90
C ILE A 181 6.26 9.18 -9.91
N ALA A 182 6.76 9.82 -10.97
CA ALA A 182 7.62 9.15 -11.94
C ALA A 182 8.94 8.72 -11.29
N ALA A 183 9.53 9.56 -10.43
CA ALA A 183 10.73 9.22 -9.68
C ALA A 183 10.51 7.98 -8.80
N ASN A 184 9.41 7.93 -8.05
CA ASN A 184 9.09 6.77 -7.22
C ASN A 184 9.00 5.48 -8.05
N SER A 185 8.29 5.53 -9.19
CA SER A 185 8.18 4.35 -10.07
C SER A 185 9.54 3.85 -10.57
N ALA A 186 10.43 4.75 -10.98
CA ALA A 186 11.77 4.40 -11.45
C ALA A 186 12.67 3.86 -10.31
N TYR A 187 12.60 4.45 -9.11
CA TYR A 187 13.38 3.97 -7.97
C TYR A 187 12.89 2.63 -7.42
N LEU A 188 11.59 2.32 -7.52
CA LEU A 188 11.06 0.99 -7.20
C LEU A 188 11.59 -0.07 -8.17
N GLU A 189 11.63 0.22 -9.47
CA GLU A 189 12.24 -0.68 -10.46
C GLU A 189 13.75 -0.89 -10.18
N ALA A 190 14.48 0.17 -9.81
CA ALA A 190 15.88 0.08 -9.41
C ALA A 190 16.06 -0.76 -8.13
N PHE A 191 15.16 -0.61 -7.15
CA PHE A 191 15.16 -1.40 -5.92
C PHE A 191 14.94 -2.89 -6.21
N GLU A 192 13.95 -3.25 -7.02
CA GLU A 192 13.69 -4.65 -7.41
C GLU A 192 14.90 -5.26 -8.13
N ALA A 193 15.55 -4.49 -9.01
CA ALA A 193 16.77 -4.91 -9.67
C ALA A 193 17.93 -5.16 -8.67
N LEU A 194 18.07 -4.35 -7.62
CA LEU A 194 19.08 -4.56 -6.58
C LEU A 194 18.84 -5.83 -5.77
N GLU A 195 17.59 -6.17 -5.47
CA GLU A 195 17.24 -7.40 -4.75
C GLU A 195 17.58 -8.65 -5.58
N ILE A 196 17.40 -8.61 -6.90
CA ILE A 196 17.82 -9.69 -7.80
C ILE A 196 19.35 -9.83 -7.84
N LEU A 197 20.07 -8.70 -7.83
CA LEU A 197 21.54 -8.68 -7.87
C LEU A 197 22.18 -9.02 -6.52
N GLY A 198 21.43 -8.95 -5.41
CA GLY A 198 21.94 -9.20 -4.05
C GLY A 198 23.03 -8.22 -3.60
N ARG A 199 23.02 -6.99 -4.14
CA ARG A 199 24.06 -5.98 -3.87
C ARG A 199 23.85 -5.28 -2.52
N THR A 200 24.92 -5.11 -1.76
CA THR A 200 24.91 -4.49 -0.42
C THR A 200 25.91 -3.36 -0.26
N ASP A 201 26.46 -2.86 -1.38
CA ASP A 201 27.37 -1.72 -1.39
C ASP A 201 26.66 -0.40 -1.07
N GLN A 202 27.44 0.63 -0.76
CA GLN A 202 26.92 1.94 -0.34
C GLN A 202 25.90 2.51 -1.33
N ARG A 203 26.19 2.43 -2.63
CA ARG A 203 25.30 2.93 -3.68
C ARG A 203 23.96 2.18 -3.71
N ALA A 204 23.98 0.87 -3.41
CA ALA A 204 22.76 0.09 -3.28
C ALA A 204 21.92 0.60 -2.08
N ASN A 205 22.55 0.92 -0.96
CA ASN A 205 21.85 1.45 0.22
C ASN A 205 21.22 2.83 -0.06
N GLU A 206 21.92 3.71 -0.77
CA GLU A 206 21.36 5.01 -1.22
C GLU A 206 20.10 4.83 -2.07
N ILE A 207 20.12 3.91 -3.03
CA ILE A 207 18.95 3.62 -3.89
C ILE A 207 17.80 3.03 -3.06
N ARG A 208 18.09 2.09 -2.16
CA ARG A 208 17.06 1.52 -1.25
C ARG A 208 16.42 2.61 -0.39
N GLN A 209 17.23 3.48 0.17
CA GLN A 209 16.78 4.57 1.02
C GLN A 209 15.95 5.58 0.22
N THR A 210 16.43 6.00 -0.94
CA THR A 210 15.71 6.91 -1.84
C THR A 210 14.36 6.32 -2.27
N SER A 211 14.33 5.03 -2.59
CA SER A 211 13.08 4.33 -2.92
C SER A 211 12.09 4.31 -1.76
N ARG A 212 12.55 4.08 -0.52
CA ARG A 212 11.69 4.09 0.67
C ARG A 212 11.13 5.47 0.96
N GLU A 213 11.95 6.51 0.87
CA GLU A 213 11.53 7.90 1.06
C GLU A 213 10.54 8.35 -0.02
N LEU A 214 10.78 8.02 -1.29
CA LEU A 214 9.82 8.33 -2.36
C LEU A 214 8.50 7.56 -2.20
N GLN A 215 8.57 6.29 -1.79
CA GLN A 215 7.38 5.50 -1.54
C GLN A 215 6.56 6.11 -0.39
N SER A 216 7.22 6.53 0.70
CA SER A 216 6.52 7.14 1.82
C SER A 216 5.91 8.48 1.45
N ILE A 217 6.57 9.32 0.63
CA ILE A 217 6.00 10.59 0.14
C ILE A 217 4.77 10.37 -0.72
N THR A 218 4.83 9.41 -1.65
CA THR A 218 3.78 9.20 -2.67
C THR A 218 2.59 8.38 -2.15
N SER A 219 2.76 7.67 -1.04
CA SER A 219 1.76 6.77 -0.45
C SER A 219 1.37 7.19 0.98
N GLN A 220 1.40 8.49 1.26
CA GLN A 220 1.01 9.04 2.57
C GLN A 220 -0.46 8.77 2.89
N ALA A 221 -0.75 8.69 4.19
CA ALA A 221 -2.11 8.67 4.71
C ALA A 221 -2.91 9.86 4.17
N VAL A 222 -4.17 9.60 3.80
CA VAL A 222 -5.05 10.61 3.18
C VAL A 222 -5.47 11.70 4.18
N SER A 223 -5.46 11.37 5.47
CA SER A 223 -5.86 12.28 6.55
C SER A 223 -4.67 12.54 7.49
N PRO A 224 -4.47 13.77 7.97
CA PRO A 224 -3.52 14.04 9.06
C PRO A 224 -3.98 13.39 10.36
N VAL A 225 -3.05 13.13 11.28
CA VAL A 225 -3.31 12.38 12.52
C VAL A 225 -4.44 12.99 13.37
N PHE A 226 -4.54 14.33 13.41
CA PHE A 226 -5.60 15.02 14.14
C PHE A 226 -7.00 14.71 13.58
N GLU A 227 -7.17 14.66 12.26
CA GLU A 227 -8.44 14.28 11.64
C GLU A 227 -8.78 12.81 11.89
N ILE A 228 -7.77 11.93 11.88
CA ILE A 228 -7.94 10.51 12.24
C ILE A 228 -8.44 10.40 13.68
N ALA A 229 -7.87 11.20 14.59
CA ALA A 229 -8.26 11.23 15.99
C ALA A 229 -9.69 11.76 16.19
N GLU A 230 -10.09 12.81 15.47
CA GLU A 230 -11.46 13.35 15.53
C GLU A 230 -12.47 12.34 14.99
N GLU A 231 -12.14 11.68 13.89
CA GLU A 231 -12.96 10.63 13.31
C GLU A 231 -13.13 9.47 14.30
N ALA A 232 -12.04 9.02 14.94
CA ALA A 232 -12.07 8.00 15.98
C ALA A 232 -13.03 8.39 17.12
N ALA A 233 -12.84 9.59 17.69
CA ALA A 233 -13.66 10.07 18.80
C ALA A 233 -15.15 10.16 18.43
N SER A 234 -15.46 10.56 17.19
CA SER A 234 -16.84 10.66 16.72
C SER A 234 -17.49 9.29 16.42
N GLN A 235 -16.75 8.36 15.80
CA GLN A 235 -17.26 7.05 15.38
C GLN A 235 -17.42 6.12 16.58
N ILE A 236 -16.44 6.09 17.49
CA ILE A 236 -16.52 5.27 18.71
C ILE A 236 -17.74 5.66 19.55
N LYS A 237 -18.11 6.94 19.60
CA LYS A 237 -19.32 7.42 20.29
C LYS A 237 -20.62 7.01 19.60
N GLN A 238 -20.62 6.83 18.28
CA GLN A 238 -21.83 6.55 17.48
C GLN A 238 -22.12 5.07 17.30
N SER A 239 -21.08 4.26 17.11
CA SER A 239 -21.17 2.82 16.90
C SER A 239 -20.52 2.09 18.08
N ASP A 240 -19.26 1.71 17.92
CA ASP A 240 -18.41 1.05 18.90
C ASP A 240 -16.95 1.04 18.40
N VAL A 241 -16.05 0.57 19.28
CA VAL A 241 -14.61 0.51 19.01
C VAL A 241 -14.29 -0.49 17.90
N ASP A 242 -14.97 -1.63 17.88
CA ASP A 242 -14.72 -2.68 16.89
C ASP A 242 -15.10 -2.24 15.48
N SER A 243 -16.22 -1.52 15.32
CA SER A 243 -16.61 -0.93 14.03
C SER A 243 -15.62 0.13 13.57
N TRP A 244 -15.11 0.96 14.49
CA TRP A 244 -14.07 1.94 14.16
C TRP A 244 -12.76 1.25 13.75
N ALA A 245 -12.31 0.23 14.49
CA ALA A 245 -11.09 -0.51 14.15
C ALA A 245 -11.19 -1.14 12.74
N ALA A 246 -12.33 -1.75 12.40
CA ALA A 246 -12.53 -2.30 11.07
C ALA A 246 -12.53 -1.23 9.96
N LEU A 247 -13.10 -0.05 10.22
CA LEU A 247 -13.08 1.08 9.28
C LEU A 247 -11.67 1.67 9.15
N PHE A 248 -10.96 1.78 10.28
CA PHE A 248 -9.60 2.25 10.35
C PHE A 248 -8.68 1.39 9.49
N ASP A 249 -8.76 0.07 9.62
CA ASP A 249 -7.95 -0.87 8.84
C ASP A 249 -8.18 -0.70 7.34
N VAL A 250 -9.43 -0.53 6.91
CA VAL A 250 -9.76 -0.34 5.49
C VAL A 250 -9.25 0.99 4.94
N ARG A 251 -9.19 2.04 5.78
CA ARG A 251 -8.90 3.40 5.33
C ARG A 251 -7.43 3.80 5.48
N TYR A 252 -6.78 3.31 6.53
CA TYR A 252 -5.50 3.83 6.99
C TYR A 252 -4.39 2.76 7.05
N ALA A 253 -4.71 1.47 7.20
CA ALA A 253 -3.65 0.45 7.23
C ALA A 253 -2.81 0.48 5.95
N ASP A 254 -1.52 0.16 6.10
CA ASP A 254 -0.50 0.18 5.05
C ASP A 254 -0.23 1.57 4.42
N THR A 255 -0.88 2.64 4.90
CA THR A 255 -0.55 4.02 4.48
C THR A 255 0.62 4.57 5.28
N TRP A 256 1.38 5.48 4.68
CA TRP A 256 2.60 6.02 5.28
C TRP A 256 2.34 7.29 6.09
N MET A 257 3.06 7.42 7.19
CA MET A 257 3.19 8.68 7.92
C MET A 257 4.65 9.01 8.15
N ILE A 258 4.95 10.31 8.15
CA ILE A 258 6.29 10.86 8.34
C ILE A 258 6.26 11.69 9.62
N PHE A 259 7.23 11.48 10.49
CA PHE A 259 7.27 12.09 11.81
C PHE A 259 8.61 12.75 12.05
N GLU A 260 8.56 13.94 12.65
CA GLU A 260 9.66 14.57 13.36
C GLU A 260 9.29 14.61 14.84
N THR A 261 9.89 13.75 15.65
CA THR A 261 9.54 13.61 17.07
C THR A 261 10.66 12.96 17.86
N THR A 262 10.53 12.97 19.18
CA THR A 262 11.27 12.05 20.05
C THR A 262 10.46 10.77 20.29
N LEU A 263 11.17 9.67 20.57
CA LEU A 263 10.59 8.38 20.91
C LEU A 263 10.93 8.03 22.36
N THR A 264 9.93 7.64 23.14
CA THR A 264 10.11 7.18 24.53
C THR A 264 9.77 5.69 24.63
N PRO A 265 10.60 4.87 25.31
CA PRO A 265 10.31 3.46 25.47
C PRO A 265 9.06 3.29 26.34
N VAL A 266 8.12 2.45 25.91
CA VAL A 266 6.97 2.05 26.71
C VAL A 266 7.39 0.86 27.57
N ALA A 267 7.08 0.91 28.88
CA ALA A 267 7.33 -0.21 29.76
C ALA A 267 6.49 -1.40 29.29
N VAL A 268 7.16 -2.51 28.98
CA VAL A 268 6.52 -3.73 28.53
C VAL A 268 6.41 -4.68 29.72
N GLU A 269 5.20 -5.20 29.98
CA GLU A 269 4.94 -6.05 31.15
C GLU A 269 5.63 -7.42 31.08
N SER A 270 5.96 -7.87 29.87
CA SER A 270 6.62 -9.15 29.61
C SER A 270 7.85 -8.97 28.73
N GLU A 271 8.96 -9.62 29.09
CA GLU A 271 10.16 -9.70 28.23
C GLU A 271 9.89 -10.40 26.88
N ALA A 272 8.78 -11.13 26.76
CA ALA A 272 8.38 -11.81 25.52
C ALA A 272 7.73 -10.88 24.49
N GLU A 273 7.32 -9.68 24.88
CA GLU A 273 6.68 -8.73 23.99
C GLU A 273 7.72 -7.89 23.22
N PRO A 274 7.45 -7.54 21.95
CA PRO A 274 8.35 -6.71 21.17
C PRO A 274 8.50 -5.32 21.83
N PRO A 275 9.70 -4.71 21.76
CA PRO A 275 9.91 -3.38 22.33
C PRO A 275 9.01 -2.37 21.62
N ARG A 276 8.29 -1.57 22.41
CA ARG A 276 7.40 -0.51 21.91
C ARG A 276 7.95 0.85 22.29
N PHE A 277 7.77 1.81 21.40
CA PHE A 277 8.18 3.19 21.58
C PHE A 277 6.98 4.10 21.34
N ARG A 278 6.67 4.97 22.30
CA ARG A 278 5.63 5.98 22.16
C ARG A 278 6.23 7.23 21.52
N LEU A 279 5.53 7.77 20.53
CA LEU A 279 5.89 9.06 19.95
C LEU A 279 5.51 10.15 20.95
N ASN A 280 6.39 11.12 21.16
CA ASN A 280 6.10 12.30 21.97
C ASN A 280 5.22 13.32 21.21
N LEU A 281 4.06 12.84 20.78
CA LEU A 281 3.04 13.60 20.07
C LEU A 281 1.65 13.20 20.60
N PRO A 282 1.32 13.50 21.87
CA PRO A 282 0.00 13.20 22.41
C PRO A 282 -1.03 14.11 21.75
N ILE A 283 -2.04 13.52 21.12
CA ILE A 283 -3.16 14.25 20.52
C ILE A 283 -4.32 14.20 21.52
N ILE A 284 -4.73 15.35 22.02
CA ILE A 284 -5.80 15.47 23.01
C ILE A 284 -6.98 16.17 22.34
N LEU A 285 -8.11 15.47 22.27
CA LEU A 285 -9.37 15.93 21.69
C LEU A 285 -10.48 15.85 22.74
N ASP A 286 -10.81 16.98 23.37
CA ASP A 286 -11.77 17.07 24.48
C ASP A 286 -11.46 16.06 25.62
N GLU A 287 -12.16 14.92 25.63
CA GLU A 287 -12.03 13.83 26.61
C GLU A 287 -11.32 12.58 26.05
N TYR A 288 -10.87 12.65 24.79
CA TYR A 288 -10.26 11.54 24.08
C TYR A 288 -8.77 11.81 23.80
N GLN A 289 -7.90 10.91 24.22
CA GLN A 289 -6.47 10.99 23.95
C GLN A 289 -6.08 9.96 22.89
N LEU A 290 -5.32 10.37 21.88
CA LEU A 290 -4.73 9.47 20.90
C LEU A 290 -3.22 9.45 21.05
N ASN A 291 -2.67 8.25 21.27
CA ASN A 291 -1.24 7.99 21.30
C ASN A 291 -0.81 7.24 20.03
N LEU A 292 0.42 7.46 19.60
CA LEU A 292 1.05 6.68 18.53
C LEU A 292 2.18 5.84 19.12
N GLU A 293 2.20 4.56 18.79
CA GLU A 293 3.21 3.62 19.26
C GLU A 293 3.86 2.88 18.11
N LEU A 294 5.18 2.80 18.13
CA LEU A 294 6.01 2.14 17.13
C LEU A 294 6.51 0.80 17.69
N THR A 295 6.17 -0.29 17.01
CA THR A 295 6.49 -1.65 17.48
C THR A 295 7.74 -2.20 16.80
N ALA A 296 8.79 -2.51 17.56
CA ALA A 296 10.04 -3.11 17.09
C ALA A 296 10.66 -2.42 15.85
N PRO A 297 11.03 -1.12 15.94
CA PRO A 297 11.64 -0.41 14.82
C PRO A 297 12.98 -1.03 14.39
N SER A 298 13.19 -1.07 13.07
CA SER A 298 14.44 -1.56 12.46
C SER A 298 15.69 -0.78 12.92
N PHE A 299 15.50 0.47 13.36
CA PHE A 299 16.52 1.35 13.91
C PHE A 299 16.53 1.42 15.45
N SER A 300 16.05 0.38 16.15
CA SER A 300 16.09 0.34 17.62
C SER A 300 17.48 0.56 18.22
N GLU A 301 18.55 0.14 17.53
CA GLU A 301 19.92 0.37 17.98
C GLU A 301 20.33 1.86 17.92
N TYR A 302 19.85 2.60 16.91
CA TYR A 302 20.00 4.07 16.86
C TYR A 302 19.35 4.72 18.09
N LEU A 303 18.15 4.28 18.49
CA LEU A 303 17.43 4.82 19.64
C LEU A 303 18.18 4.60 20.96
N LYS A 304 18.92 3.49 21.09
CA LYS A 304 19.75 3.23 22.28
C LYS A 304 20.97 4.15 22.33
N GLN A 305 21.57 4.46 21.18
CA GLN A 305 22.73 5.34 21.07
C GLN A 305 22.35 6.82 21.24
N HIS A 306 21.11 7.17 20.88
CA HIS A 306 20.59 8.54 20.87
C HIS A 306 19.27 8.67 21.66
N PRO A 307 19.25 8.33 22.97
CA PRO A 307 18.02 8.32 23.75
C PRO A 307 17.46 9.74 23.91
N GLY A 308 16.16 9.89 23.60
CA GLY A 308 15.44 11.17 23.74
C GLY A 308 15.84 12.26 22.74
N GLN A 309 16.69 11.97 21.76
CA GLN A 309 17.02 12.91 20.69
C GLN A 309 15.90 12.96 19.65
N PRO A 310 15.63 14.12 19.03
CA PRO A 310 14.68 14.22 17.93
C PRO A 310 15.21 13.45 16.73
N LEU A 311 14.32 12.79 16.01
CA LEU A 311 14.63 12.05 14.79
C LEU A 311 13.50 12.20 13.77
N ILE A 312 13.86 12.05 12.49
CA ILE A 312 12.90 12.08 11.40
C ILE A 312 12.75 10.66 10.86
N PHE A 313 11.55 10.10 10.87
CA PHE A 313 11.33 8.75 10.36
C PHE A 313 9.99 8.65 9.66
N ALA A 314 9.86 7.64 8.80
CA ALA A 314 8.58 7.26 8.21
C ALA A 314 8.23 5.84 8.64
N ALA A 315 6.94 5.57 8.81
CA ALA A 315 6.42 4.23 9.13
C ALA A 315 5.03 4.06 8.53
N GLN A 316 4.66 2.82 8.22
CA GLN A 316 3.28 2.50 7.87
C GLN A 316 2.41 2.38 9.11
N ILE A 317 1.15 2.79 8.97
CA ILE A 317 0.09 2.52 9.93
C ILE A 317 -0.23 1.02 9.89
N ASP A 318 -0.27 0.39 11.06
CA ASP A 318 -0.59 -1.03 11.21
C ASP A 318 -2.06 -1.21 11.60
N SER A 319 -2.44 -0.72 12.78
CA SER A 319 -3.78 -0.91 13.33
C SER A 319 -4.14 0.17 14.36
N PHE A 320 -5.41 0.16 14.77
CA PHE A 320 -5.91 0.96 15.88
C PHE A 320 -6.46 0.05 16.98
N HIS A 321 -6.16 0.38 18.24
CA HIS A 321 -6.76 -0.26 19.40
C HIS A 321 -7.09 0.76 20.49
N GLN A 322 -8.12 0.49 21.29
CA GLN A 322 -8.39 1.26 22.50
C GLN A 322 -7.54 0.73 23.65
N ASP A 323 -7.02 1.64 24.48
CA ASP A 323 -6.28 1.27 25.68
C ASP A 323 -7.23 0.55 26.66
N ALA A 324 -6.84 -0.64 27.08
CA ALA A 324 -7.63 -1.48 27.98
C ALA A 324 -7.77 -0.87 29.37
N GLU A 325 -6.77 -0.11 29.83
CA GLU A 325 -6.79 0.54 31.15
C GLU A 325 -7.55 1.87 31.11
N GLN A 326 -7.51 2.56 29.97
CA GLN A 326 -8.06 3.89 29.78
C GLN A 326 -8.97 3.93 28.55
N PRO A 327 -10.29 3.70 28.69
CA PRO A 327 -11.21 3.73 27.55
C PRO A 327 -11.30 5.12 26.87
N GLY A 328 -10.85 6.19 27.53
CA GLY A 328 -10.68 7.51 26.90
C GLY A 328 -9.45 7.61 25.99
N THR A 329 -8.63 6.58 25.89
CA THR A 329 -7.35 6.60 25.17
C THR A 329 -7.35 5.61 24.01
N GLY A 330 -7.04 6.09 22.81
CA GLY A 330 -6.76 5.29 21.63
C GLY A 330 -5.27 5.18 21.35
N ILE A 331 -4.87 4.08 20.74
CA ILE A 331 -3.49 3.80 20.34
C ILE A 331 -3.49 3.43 18.85
N ILE A 332 -2.78 4.22 18.04
CA ILE A 332 -2.41 3.83 16.68
C ILE A 332 -1.07 3.12 16.74
N LEU A 333 -1.04 1.87 16.26
CA LEU A 333 0.18 1.10 16.10
C LEU A 333 0.81 1.41 14.74
N LEU A 334 2.10 1.70 14.77
CA LEU A 334 2.96 1.90 13.61
C LEU A 334 3.84 0.66 13.43
N ASN A 335 4.00 0.21 12.19
CA ASN A 335 4.73 -0.99 11.85
C ASN A 335 6.25 -0.73 11.83
N GLY A 336 6.97 -1.14 12.87
CA GLY A 336 8.42 -0.92 12.97
C GLY A 336 9.29 -1.71 12.00
N LYS A 337 8.75 -2.75 11.33
CA LYS A 337 9.48 -3.44 10.25
C LYS A 337 9.57 -2.58 8.99
N THR A 338 8.51 -1.81 8.74
CA THR A 338 8.43 -0.86 7.62
C THR A 338 9.13 0.46 7.96
N ALA A 339 9.23 0.76 9.26
CA ALA A 339 9.81 2.00 9.72
C ALA A 339 11.29 2.14 9.36
N PHE A 340 11.67 3.35 8.93
CA PHE A 340 13.04 3.69 8.58
C PHE A 340 13.34 5.16 8.92
N LEU A 341 14.62 5.43 9.24
CA LEU A 341 15.13 6.79 9.47
C LEU A 341 15.20 7.54 8.15
N TRP A 342 14.74 8.78 8.12
CA TRP A 342 14.92 9.67 6.97
C TRP A 342 16.38 10.11 6.86
N SER A 343 16.86 10.32 5.64
CA SER A 343 18.24 10.75 5.38
C SER A 343 18.33 11.93 4.41
N HIS A 344 17.53 11.99 3.35
CA HIS A 344 17.78 12.97 2.29
C HIS A 344 17.04 14.29 2.54
N LEU A 345 17.81 15.37 2.73
CA LEU A 345 17.27 16.72 2.94
C LEU A 345 16.46 17.21 1.74
N ASN A 346 16.92 16.95 0.51
CA ASN A 346 16.21 17.38 -0.69
C ASN A 346 14.82 16.75 -0.82
N LEU A 347 14.64 15.48 -0.41
CA LEU A 347 13.33 14.82 -0.39
C LEU A 347 12.49 15.29 0.79
N TYR A 348 13.11 15.61 1.93
CA TYR A 348 12.41 16.22 3.07
C TYR A 348 11.81 17.58 2.67
N GLU A 349 12.57 18.41 1.95
CA GLU A 349 12.09 19.69 1.40
C GLU A 349 10.88 19.53 0.45
N GLN A 350 10.73 18.37 -0.22
CA GLN A 350 9.59 18.08 -1.09
C GLN A 350 8.29 17.82 -0.31
N LEU A 351 8.34 17.64 1.01
CA LEU A 351 7.14 17.53 1.85
C LEU A 351 6.36 18.85 1.92
N GLY A 352 6.96 19.96 1.50
CA GLY A 352 6.31 21.27 1.50
C GLY A 352 6.21 21.91 2.89
N ILE A 353 6.99 21.42 3.86
CA ILE A 353 7.13 22.02 5.18
C ILE A 353 8.07 23.23 5.04
N GLU A 354 7.57 24.42 5.32
CA GLU A 354 8.39 25.64 5.27
C GLU A 354 9.36 25.68 6.46
N PHE A 355 10.62 26.03 6.20
CA PHE A 355 11.57 26.29 7.28
C PHE A 355 11.32 27.68 7.87
N ASP A 356 11.07 27.73 9.16
CA ASP A 356 10.82 28.95 9.92
C ASP A 356 11.68 29.01 11.20
N GLU A 357 11.37 29.96 12.09
CA GLU A 357 12.10 30.11 13.36
C GLU A 357 11.96 28.89 14.29
N PHE A 358 10.86 28.13 14.17
CA PHE A 358 10.57 26.94 14.97
C PHE A 358 11.01 25.65 14.26
N HIS A 359 11.21 25.71 12.95
CA HIS A 359 11.62 24.63 12.08
C HIS A 359 12.88 25.02 11.29
N ASN A 360 14.02 25.09 12.00
CA ASN A 360 15.28 25.56 11.43
C ASN A 360 15.94 24.51 10.53
N ARG A 361 16.20 24.88 9.27
CA ARG A 361 16.88 24.05 8.27
C ARG A 361 18.22 23.47 8.74
N ASP A 362 19.04 24.25 9.44
CA ASP A 362 20.35 23.79 9.92
C ASP A 362 20.22 22.69 10.99
N GLN A 363 19.19 22.78 11.83
CA GLN A 363 18.88 21.75 12.82
C GLN A 363 18.41 20.47 12.15
N ILE A 364 17.50 20.58 11.16
CA ILE A 364 17.02 19.45 10.37
C ILE A 364 18.16 18.80 9.61
N GLU A 365 19.02 19.58 8.96
CA GLU A 365 20.21 19.06 8.29
C GLU A 365 21.15 18.34 9.29
N GLY A 366 21.30 18.86 10.51
CA GLY A 366 22.04 18.20 11.58
C GLY A 366 21.50 16.83 11.95
N ILE A 367 20.17 16.72 12.15
CA ILE A 367 19.47 15.46 12.45
C ILE A 367 19.65 14.47 11.29
N LEU A 368 19.37 14.90 10.05
CA LEU A 368 19.49 14.06 8.86
C LEU A 368 20.92 13.59 8.61
N ASN A 369 21.92 14.42 8.88
CA ASN A 369 23.33 14.04 8.76
C ASN A 369 23.70 12.92 9.75
N GLN A 370 23.25 13.04 11.00
CA GLN A 370 23.46 12.00 12.02
C GLN A 370 22.78 10.69 11.63
N GLN A 371 21.55 10.74 11.12
CA GLN A 371 20.81 9.56 10.64
C GLN A 371 21.48 8.92 9.42
N THR A 372 21.93 9.73 8.46
CA THR A 372 22.66 9.28 7.26
C THR A 372 23.95 8.54 7.61
N GLN A 373 24.71 9.08 8.58
CA GLN A 373 25.93 8.44 9.07
C GLN A 373 25.64 7.09 9.74
N TYR A 374 24.60 7.01 10.56
CA TYR A 374 24.17 5.74 11.18
C TYR A 374 23.79 4.69 10.12
N LEU A 375 23.15 5.10 9.03
CA LEU A 375 22.79 4.23 7.91
C LEU A 375 24.00 3.79 7.05
N GLY A 376 25.21 4.28 7.35
CA GLY A 376 26.44 3.92 6.65
C GLY A 376 26.52 4.47 5.23
N MET A 377 25.80 5.55 4.94
CA MET A 377 25.85 6.26 3.65
C MET A 377 26.80 7.46 3.76
N SER A 378 27.61 7.72 2.73
CA SER A 378 28.39 8.95 2.64
C SER A 378 27.54 10.08 2.05
N LYS A 379 27.90 11.32 2.37
CA LYS A 379 27.41 12.49 1.62
C LYS A 379 27.93 12.47 0.18
#